data_AF-A0AAW1MBX4-F1
#
_entry.id   AF-A0AAW1MBX4-F1
#
_cell.length_a   1.000
_cell.length_b   1.000
_cell.length_c   1.000
_cell.angle_alpha   90.00
_cell.angle_beta   90.00
_cell.angle_gamma   90.00
#
_symmetry.space_group_name_H-M   'P 1'
#
loop_
_entity.id
_entity.type
_entity.pdbx_description
1 polymer ?
#
loop_
_entity_poly.entity_id
_entity_poly.type
_entity_poly.pdbx_seq_one_letter_code
_entity_poly.pdbx_strand_id
1 'polypeptide(L)'
;MEDLEKYSRFTRVRTTDEEQEFSPSEQWRIWKNIIVLGAAFMIHFTAFWGASNLQSSVNADASLGTFTLASIYGSLILSNIFLPVIIIKWLGCKWAIAVSFMTYMPFMIAQFYPRFYTMIPAGLMVGFGGGPLWCAKCTYLTVAAEAFSKISGLTVEVILPKFYGIFFMFYQFSQVWGNLISSTVLPEGPESNSTDFCGSNFCPGETVQDVNPNLAPPPASKINLIAGIYLACMAIATLIVALGLDSLTRYNKDRQGSGSGLSGLKMLAVTLKHLRNPYQILILPITMFIGAEQAFIAAD
;
A
#
# COMPACT_ATOMS: atom_id res chain seq x y z
N MET A 1 25.51 63.94 -17.71
CA MET A 1 25.08 62.70 -18.37
C MET A 1 26.07 61.62 -17.95
N GLU A 2 26.12 61.34 -16.64
CA GLU A 2 27.25 60.57 -16.06
C GLU A 2 26.84 59.84 -14.75
N ASP A 3 25.53 59.60 -14.54
CA ASP A 3 25.02 59.00 -13.29
C ASP A 3 23.90 57.96 -13.54
N LEU A 4 23.96 57.21 -14.65
CA LEU A 4 23.00 56.14 -14.95
C LEU A 4 23.63 54.79 -15.30
N GLU A 5 24.95 54.65 -15.19
CA GLU A 5 25.66 53.40 -15.57
C GLU A 5 26.06 52.50 -14.37
N LYS A 6 25.57 52.77 -13.16
CA LYS A 6 25.98 52.03 -11.94
C LYS A 6 25.00 50.93 -11.47
N TYR A 7 23.99 50.59 -12.25
CA TYR A 7 22.96 49.60 -11.86
C TYR A 7 22.83 48.37 -12.79
N SER A 8 23.90 47.98 -13.47
CA SER A 8 23.95 46.68 -14.17
C SER A 8 25.18 45.88 -13.77
N ARG A 9 25.29 45.58 -12.47
CA ARG A 9 26.16 44.48 -12.02
C ARG A 9 25.24 43.35 -11.60
N PHE A 10 24.82 42.55 -12.58
CA PHE A 10 24.31 41.20 -12.33
C PHE A 10 25.39 40.47 -11.54
N THR A 11 25.23 40.48 -10.22
CA THR A 11 26.02 39.63 -9.35
C THR A 11 25.51 38.23 -9.66
N ARG A 12 26.28 37.49 -10.45
CA ARG A 12 26.07 36.07 -10.66
C ARG A 12 26.18 35.45 -9.27
N VAL A 13 25.05 35.25 -8.61
CA VAL A 13 24.97 34.47 -7.38
C VAL A 13 25.53 33.12 -7.80
N ARG A 14 26.73 32.82 -7.31
CA ARG A 14 27.33 31.51 -7.44
C ARG A 14 26.45 30.64 -6.54
N THR A 15 25.39 30.06 -7.11
CA THR A 15 24.68 28.97 -6.47
C THR A 15 25.73 27.92 -6.21
N THR A 16 26.13 27.83 -4.95
CA THR A 16 26.88 26.71 -4.40
C THR A 16 25.89 25.56 -4.19
N ASP A 17 25.05 25.32 -5.20
CA ASP A 17 24.53 24.00 -5.42
C ASP A 17 25.74 23.27 -6.00
N GLU A 18 26.51 22.60 -5.14
CA GLU A 18 27.29 21.47 -5.60
C GLU A 18 26.28 20.54 -6.28
N GLU A 19 26.08 20.69 -7.59
CA GLU A 19 25.31 19.76 -8.40
C GLU A 19 25.94 18.41 -8.12
N GLN A 20 25.26 17.62 -7.30
CA GLN A 20 25.73 16.32 -6.88
C GLN A 20 25.83 15.49 -8.15
N GLU A 21 27.04 15.41 -8.71
CA GLU A 21 27.26 14.80 -10.01
C GLU A 21 27.09 13.29 -9.86
N PHE A 22 25.87 12.85 -10.12
CA PHE A 22 25.49 11.45 -10.01
C PHE A 22 26.04 10.71 -11.23
N SER A 23 26.81 9.65 -10.99
CA SER A 23 27.31 8.76 -12.05
C SER A 23 26.16 8.19 -12.90
N PRO A 24 26.35 7.93 -14.20
CA PRO A 24 25.35 7.24 -15.03
C PRO A 24 24.96 5.85 -14.48
N SER A 25 25.84 5.20 -13.72
CA SER A 25 25.52 3.95 -13.01
C SER A 25 24.41 4.10 -11.96
N GLU A 26 24.14 5.33 -11.52
CA GLU A 26 23.10 5.66 -10.54
C GLU A 26 21.70 5.52 -11.14
N GLN A 27 21.53 5.76 -12.45
CA GLN A 27 20.27 5.53 -13.14
C GLN A 27 19.86 4.06 -13.06
N TRP A 28 20.80 3.15 -13.30
CA TRP A 28 20.56 1.71 -13.21
C TRP A 28 20.20 1.29 -11.78
N ARG A 29 20.85 1.86 -10.77
CA ARG A 29 20.52 1.60 -9.36
C ARG A 29 19.10 2.04 -9.01
N ILE A 30 18.69 3.23 -9.45
CA ILE A 30 17.33 3.72 -9.25
C ILE A 30 16.33 2.76 -9.92
N TRP A 31 16.55 2.41 -11.19
CA TRP A 31 15.71 1.45 -11.89
C TRP A 31 15.62 0.10 -11.20
N LYS A 32 16.76 -0.47 -10.77
CA LYS A 32 16.81 -1.70 -9.97
C LYS A 32 15.90 -1.56 -8.74
N ASN A 33 16.01 -0.45 -8.01
CA ASN A 33 15.20 -0.23 -6.80
C ASN A 33 13.70 -0.11 -7.08
N ILE A 34 13.28 0.55 -8.17
CA ILE A 34 11.87 0.63 -8.55
C ILE A 34 11.30 -0.77 -8.85
N ILE A 35 12.05 -1.59 -9.60
CA ILE A 35 11.62 -2.95 -9.94
C ILE A 35 11.60 -3.85 -8.70
N VAL A 36 12.64 -3.80 -7.86
CA VAL A 36 12.70 -4.56 -6.60
C VAL A 36 11.55 -4.18 -5.67
N LEU A 37 11.26 -2.88 -5.54
CA LEU A 37 10.13 -2.38 -4.75
C LEU A 37 8.80 -2.89 -5.29
N GLY A 38 8.58 -2.80 -6.60
CA GLY A 38 7.37 -3.31 -7.26
C GLY A 38 7.19 -4.82 -7.07
N ALA A 39 8.24 -5.60 -7.30
CA ALA A 39 8.21 -7.06 -7.12
C ALA A 39 7.95 -7.46 -5.66
N ALA A 40 8.55 -6.77 -4.69
CA ALA A 40 8.30 -7.03 -3.28
C ALA A 40 6.85 -6.74 -2.88
N PHE A 41 6.29 -5.61 -3.33
CA PHE A 41 4.87 -5.31 -3.13
C PHE A 41 3.98 -6.34 -3.82
N MET A 42 4.32 -6.77 -5.03
CA MET A 42 3.55 -7.80 -5.73
C MET A 42 3.48 -9.08 -4.90
N ILE A 43 4.62 -9.63 -4.46
CA ILE A 43 4.68 -10.87 -3.68
C ILE A 43 3.93 -10.71 -2.34
N HIS A 44 4.10 -9.58 -1.66
CA HIS A 44 3.44 -9.31 -0.39
C HIS A 44 1.92 -9.21 -0.55
N PHE A 45 1.44 -8.46 -1.54
CA PHE A 45 0.02 -8.25 -1.76
C PHE A 45 -0.67 -9.41 -2.48
N THR A 46 0.08 -10.31 -3.14
CA THR A 46 -0.45 -11.61 -3.60
C THR A 46 -1.01 -12.40 -2.42
N ALA A 47 -0.26 -12.45 -1.33
CA ALA A 47 -0.68 -13.08 -0.10
C ALA A 47 -1.85 -12.33 0.56
N PHE A 48 -1.76 -11.00 0.65
CA PHE A 48 -2.82 -10.21 1.28
C PHE A 48 -4.14 -10.27 0.53
N TRP A 49 -4.17 -10.08 -0.79
CA TRP A 49 -5.39 -10.12 -1.60
C TRP A 49 -5.99 -11.51 -1.65
N GLY A 50 -5.17 -12.54 -1.88
CA GLY A 50 -5.65 -13.92 -1.89
C GLY A 50 -6.32 -14.32 -0.57
N ALA A 51 -5.75 -13.91 0.57
CA ALA A 51 -6.36 -14.14 1.88
C ALA A 51 -7.58 -13.25 2.14
N SER A 52 -7.53 -11.97 1.75
CA SER A 52 -8.59 -10.97 2.02
C SER A 52 -9.88 -11.30 1.26
N ASN A 53 -9.76 -11.67 -0.01
CA ASN A 53 -10.91 -12.03 -0.86
C ASN A 53 -11.65 -13.27 -0.32
N LEU A 54 -10.94 -14.16 0.39
CA LEU A 54 -11.53 -15.36 0.99
C LEU A 54 -12.07 -15.14 2.41
N GLN A 55 -11.85 -13.98 3.04
CA GLN A 55 -12.13 -13.82 4.48
C GLN A 55 -13.60 -14.00 4.84
N SER A 56 -14.51 -13.38 4.10
CA SER A 56 -15.94 -13.47 4.36
C SER A 56 -16.46 -14.90 4.23
N SER A 57 -15.93 -15.65 3.25
CA SER A 57 -16.34 -17.03 2.96
C SER A 57 -15.70 -18.06 3.90
N VAL A 58 -14.41 -17.93 4.20
CA VAL A 58 -13.66 -18.90 5.03
C VAL A 58 -13.94 -18.69 6.52
N ASN A 59 -14.08 -17.43 6.95
CA ASN A 59 -14.35 -17.05 8.34
C ASN A 59 -15.77 -16.49 8.49
N ALA A 60 -16.75 -17.22 7.95
CA ALA A 60 -18.17 -16.83 7.95
C ALA A 60 -18.84 -16.91 9.33
N ASP A 61 -18.31 -17.74 10.25
CA ASP A 61 -18.81 -17.90 11.61
C ASP A 61 -18.95 -16.56 12.32
N ALA A 62 -20.19 -16.20 12.68
CA ALA A 62 -20.54 -14.92 13.32
C ALA A 62 -19.96 -13.67 12.62
N SER A 63 -19.75 -13.74 11.30
CA SER A 63 -19.18 -12.66 10.48
C SER A 63 -17.76 -12.25 10.90
N LEU A 64 -16.97 -13.18 11.46
CA LEU A 64 -15.60 -12.94 11.92
C LEU A 64 -14.72 -12.30 10.82
N GLY A 65 -14.79 -12.80 9.59
CA GLY A 65 -14.05 -12.25 8.45
C GLY A 65 -14.38 -10.79 8.17
N THR A 66 -15.67 -10.44 8.15
CA THR A 66 -16.16 -9.08 7.92
C THR A 66 -15.71 -8.12 9.02
N PHE A 67 -15.84 -8.51 10.29
CA PHE A 67 -15.37 -7.68 11.41
C PHE A 67 -13.84 -7.49 11.37
N THR A 68 -13.11 -8.52 10.94
CA THR A 68 -11.65 -8.43 10.77
C THR A 68 -11.28 -7.44 9.68
N LEU A 69 -11.92 -7.51 8.49
CA LEU A 69 -11.72 -6.52 7.42
C LEU A 69 -12.08 -5.10 7.87
N ALA A 70 -13.21 -4.93 8.57
CA ALA A 70 -13.60 -3.64 9.13
C ALA A 70 -12.52 -3.08 10.09
N SER A 71 -11.90 -3.95 10.91
CA SER A 71 -10.81 -3.54 11.80
C SER A 71 -9.56 -3.09 11.03
N ILE A 72 -9.22 -3.74 9.91
CA ILE A 72 -8.10 -3.35 9.03
C ILE A 72 -8.33 -1.95 8.48
N TYR A 73 -9.48 -1.69 7.87
CA TYR A 73 -9.77 -0.39 7.27
C TYR A 73 -9.93 0.72 8.32
N GLY A 74 -10.59 0.41 9.44
CA GLY A 74 -10.73 1.35 10.55
C GLY A 74 -9.39 1.78 11.16
N SER A 75 -8.49 0.82 11.41
CA SER A 75 -7.14 1.12 11.90
C SER A 75 -6.26 1.80 10.85
N LEU A 76 -6.43 1.51 9.55
CA LEU A 76 -5.74 2.19 8.47
C LEU A 76 -6.06 3.70 8.42
N ILE A 77 -7.32 4.08 8.64
CA ILE A 77 -7.73 5.49 8.72
C ILE A 77 -6.98 6.19 9.86
N LEU A 78 -6.96 5.59 11.05
CA LEU A 78 -6.21 6.13 12.19
C LEU A 78 -4.71 6.19 11.89
N SER A 79 -4.19 5.13 11.28
CA SER A 79 -2.78 5.02 10.92
C SER A 79 -2.32 6.18 10.05
N ASN A 80 -3.06 6.50 8.99
CA ASN A 80 -2.71 7.54 8.01
C ASN A 80 -2.53 8.93 8.63
N ILE A 81 -3.17 9.20 9.78
CA ILE A 81 -3.08 10.49 10.47
C ILE A 81 -1.80 10.60 11.30
N PHE A 82 -1.41 9.52 11.99
CA PHE A 82 -0.43 9.61 13.07
C PHE A 82 0.91 8.91 12.77
N LEU A 83 0.86 7.73 12.13
CA LEU A 83 2.01 6.82 12.09
C LEU A 83 3.02 7.13 10.97
N PRO A 84 2.64 7.48 9.72
CA PRO A 84 3.58 7.62 8.61
C PRO A 84 4.78 8.51 8.93
N VAL A 85 4.52 9.69 9.48
CA VAL A 85 5.57 10.69 9.72
C VAL A 85 6.52 10.25 10.83
N ILE A 86 5.99 9.63 11.88
CA ILE A 86 6.80 9.13 13.00
C ILE A 86 7.68 7.98 12.52
N ILE A 87 7.09 6.98 11.86
CA ILE A 87 7.81 5.78 11.44
C ILE A 87 8.84 6.09 10.36
N ILE A 88 8.49 6.88 9.33
CA ILE A 88 9.42 7.24 8.25
C ILE A 88 10.57 8.10 8.80
N LYS A 89 10.33 8.96 9.79
CA LYS A 89 11.38 9.76 10.41
C LYS A 89 12.38 8.89 11.18
N TRP A 90 11.90 7.89 11.93
CA TRP A 90 12.77 7.06 12.77
C TRP A 90 13.50 5.98 11.97
N LEU A 91 12.81 5.32 11.03
CA LEU A 91 13.33 4.16 10.33
C LEU A 91 13.83 4.49 8.91
N GLY A 92 13.40 5.62 8.34
CA GLY A 92 13.55 5.89 6.91
C GLY A 92 12.57 5.08 6.06
N CYS A 93 12.45 5.40 4.77
CA CYS A 93 11.45 4.77 3.90
C CYS A 93 11.68 3.25 3.73
N LYS A 94 12.93 2.81 3.58
CA LYS A 94 13.27 1.39 3.39
C LYS A 94 12.77 0.53 4.56
N TRP A 95 13.18 0.87 5.77
CA TRP A 95 12.82 0.09 6.95
C TRP A 95 11.38 0.31 7.39
N ALA A 96 10.78 1.48 7.10
CA ALA A 96 9.34 1.67 7.28
C ALA A 96 8.53 0.66 6.44
N ILE A 97 8.89 0.46 5.16
CA ILE A 97 8.24 -0.55 4.30
C ILE A 97 8.45 -1.96 4.87
N ALA A 98 9.69 -2.33 5.23
CA ALA A 98 9.98 -3.66 5.76
C ALA A 98 9.24 -3.96 7.09
N VAL A 99 9.22 -3.00 8.02
CA VAL A 99 8.47 -3.13 9.28
C VAL A 99 6.97 -3.22 9.02
N SER A 100 6.43 -2.41 8.11
CA SER A 100 5.03 -2.51 7.73
C SER A 100 4.67 -3.87 7.12
N PHE A 101 5.52 -4.48 6.29
CA PHE A 101 5.27 -5.84 5.80
C PHE A 101 5.21 -6.86 6.94
N MET A 102 6.03 -6.70 7.98
CA MET A 102 5.97 -7.61 9.13
C MET A 102 4.66 -7.49 9.92
N THR A 103 4.00 -6.33 9.95
CA THR A 103 2.72 -6.21 10.67
C THR A 103 1.58 -6.98 10.01
N TYR A 104 1.74 -7.42 8.75
CA TYR A 104 0.77 -8.23 8.03
C TYR A 104 0.93 -9.73 8.33
N MET A 105 2.11 -10.18 8.76
CA MET A 105 2.37 -11.60 9.05
C MET A 105 1.48 -12.17 10.17
N PRO A 106 1.22 -11.46 11.30
CA PRO A 106 0.27 -11.91 12.31
C PRO A 106 -1.12 -12.20 11.74
N PHE A 107 -1.55 -11.48 10.72
CA PHE A 107 -2.84 -11.73 10.06
C PHE A 107 -2.85 -13.05 9.30
N MET A 108 -1.72 -13.49 8.71
CA MET A 108 -1.60 -14.83 8.15
C MET A 108 -1.49 -15.91 9.24
N ILE A 109 -0.75 -15.63 10.32
CA ILE A 109 -0.58 -16.58 11.43
C ILE A 109 -1.91 -16.82 12.15
N ALA A 110 -2.73 -15.78 12.32
CA ALA A 110 -4.04 -15.90 12.95
C ALA A 110 -5.00 -16.82 12.18
N GLN A 111 -4.77 -17.05 10.88
CA GLN A 111 -5.59 -17.96 10.07
C GLN A 111 -5.47 -19.43 10.48
N PHE A 112 -4.38 -19.83 11.16
CA PHE A 112 -4.25 -21.18 11.71
C PHE A 112 -5.23 -21.43 12.87
N TYR A 113 -5.67 -20.37 13.55
CA TYR A 113 -6.62 -20.41 14.66
C TYR A 113 -7.57 -19.19 14.61
N PRO A 114 -8.52 -19.15 13.66
CA PRO A 114 -9.36 -17.99 13.42
C PRO A 114 -10.39 -17.82 14.54
N ARG A 115 -10.13 -16.90 15.45
CA ARG A 115 -11.04 -16.48 16.54
C ARG A 115 -11.05 -14.97 16.62
N PHE A 116 -12.12 -14.38 17.16
CA PHE A 116 -12.21 -12.92 17.33
C PHE A 116 -10.98 -12.32 18.02
N TYR A 117 -10.49 -12.97 19.08
CA TYR A 117 -9.34 -12.48 19.85
C TYR A 117 -7.98 -12.68 19.17
N THR A 118 -7.88 -13.47 18.09
CA THR A 118 -6.65 -13.60 17.28
C THR A 118 -6.71 -12.72 16.02
N MET A 119 -7.85 -12.76 15.32
CA MET A 119 -8.04 -12.12 14.03
C MET A 119 -8.21 -10.60 14.12
N ILE A 120 -9.00 -10.09 15.07
CA ILE A 120 -9.19 -8.63 15.20
C ILE A 120 -7.87 -7.92 15.55
N PRO A 121 -7.09 -8.35 16.55
CA PRO A 121 -5.79 -7.72 16.82
C PRO A 121 -4.85 -7.80 15.62
N ALA A 122 -4.83 -8.93 14.91
CA ALA A 122 -4.01 -9.08 13.71
C ALA A 122 -4.45 -8.15 12.56
N GLY A 123 -5.76 -7.98 12.37
CA GLY A 123 -6.32 -7.00 11.41
C GLY A 123 -5.96 -5.56 11.78
N LEU A 124 -6.02 -5.19 13.06
CA LEU A 124 -5.55 -3.89 13.53
C LEU A 124 -4.06 -3.66 13.22
N MET A 125 -3.21 -4.69 13.38
CA MET A 125 -1.79 -4.60 13.04
C MET A 125 -1.55 -4.35 11.55
N VAL A 126 -2.33 -4.99 10.67
CA VAL A 126 -2.31 -4.74 9.23
C VAL A 126 -2.62 -3.27 8.95
N GLY A 127 -3.72 -2.74 9.47
CA GLY A 127 -4.12 -1.36 9.18
C GLY A 127 -3.13 -0.32 9.75
N PHE A 128 -2.58 -0.54 10.95
CA PHE A 128 -1.52 0.31 11.50
C PHE A 128 -0.20 0.24 10.72
N GLY A 129 0.12 -0.88 10.09
CA GLY A 129 1.26 -0.97 9.18
C GLY A 129 0.99 -0.33 7.82
N GLY A 130 -0.25 -0.38 7.35
CA GLY A 130 -0.64 0.07 6.01
C GLY A 130 -0.40 1.56 5.77
N GLY A 131 -0.68 2.43 6.74
CA GLY A 131 -0.48 3.88 6.54
C GLY A 131 0.99 4.24 6.26
N PRO A 132 1.93 3.89 7.16
CA PRO A 132 3.36 4.03 6.94
C PRO A 132 3.84 3.36 5.65
N LEU A 133 3.30 2.18 5.30
CA LEU A 133 3.68 1.46 4.08
C LEU A 133 3.42 2.27 2.82
N TRP A 134 2.17 2.71 2.64
CA TRP A 134 1.74 3.43 1.47
C TRP A 134 2.41 4.80 1.36
N CYS A 135 2.56 5.49 2.50
CA CYS A 135 3.26 6.77 2.55
C CYS A 135 4.76 6.62 2.22
N ALA A 136 5.45 5.66 2.85
CA ALA A 136 6.87 5.42 2.62
C ALA A 136 7.14 5.05 1.17
N LYS A 137 6.29 4.23 0.55
CA LYS A 137 6.36 3.93 -0.89
C LYS A 137 6.18 5.18 -1.74
N CYS A 138 5.16 6.00 -1.48
CA CYS A 138 4.95 7.23 -2.25
C CYS A 138 6.16 8.16 -2.14
N THR A 139 6.67 8.37 -0.93
CA THR A 139 7.90 9.15 -0.71
C THR A 139 9.09 8.54 -1.43
N TYR A 140 9.25 7.21 -1.41
CA TYR A 140 10.34 6.53 -2.09
C TYR A 140 10.33 6.77 -3.60
N LEU A 141 9.18 6.56 -4.25
CA LEU A 141 9.04 6.78 -5.69
C LEU A 141 9.27 8.26 -6.06
N THR A 142 8.77 9.20 -5.26
CA THR A 142 8.95 10.63 -5.50
C THR A 142 10.41 11.06 -5.36
N VAL A 143 11.10 10.66 -4.28
CA VAL A 143 12.52 10.97 -4.08
C VAL A 143 13.37 10.32 -5.19
N ALA A 144 13.07 9.08 -5.56
CA ALA A 144 13.76 8.40 -6.64
C ALA A 144 13.54 9.08 -8.00
N ALA A 145 12.33 9.56 -8.29
CA ALA A 145 12.01 10.28 -9.52
C ALA A 145 12.75 11.63 -9.60
N GLU A 146 12.83 12.35 -8.49
CA GLU A 146 13.60 13.61 -8.40
C GLU A 146 15.10 13.38 -8.61
N ALA A 147 15.67 12.34 -7.98
CA ALA A 147 17.06 11.97 -8.20
C ALA A 147 17.29 11.57 -9.68
N PHE A 148 16.38 10.78 -10.25
CA PHE A 148 16.47 10.36 -11.66
C PHE A 148 16.34 11.53 -12.63
N SER A 149 15.51 12.53 -12.32
CA SER A 149 15.33 13.75 -13.11
C SER A 149 16.63 14.54 -13.23
N LYS A 150 17.36 14.70 -12.13
CA LYS A 150 18.67 15.37 -12.11
C LYS A 150 19.70 14.68 -13.00
N ILE A 151 19.64 13.34 -13.11
CA ILE A 151 20.62 12.56 -13.91
C ILE A 151 20.24 12.49 -15.38
N SER A 152 18.95 12.37 -15.68
CA SER A 152 18.44 12.15 -17.04
C SER A 152 18.12 13.44 -17.81
N GLY A 153 18.05 14.58 -17.12
CA GLY A 153 17.64 15.86 -17.71
C GLY A 153 16.14 15.94 -18.05
N LEU A 154 15.35 14.91 -17.71
CA LEU A 154 13.89 14.90 -17.90
C LEU A 154 13.20 15.54 -16.70
N THR A 155 12.01 16.11 -16.90
CA THR A 155 11.23 16.71 -15.81
C THR A 155 10.65 15.64 -14.88
N VAL A 156 10.53 15.96 -13.59
CA VAL A 156 9.93 15.06 -12.58
C VAL A 156 8.49 14.69 -12.95
N GLU A 157 7.76 15.60 -13.60
CA GLU A 157 6.38 15.39 -14.06
C GLU A 157 6.24 14.25 -15.08
N VAL A 158 7.29 13.91 -15.83
CA VAL A 158 7.30 12.78 -16.77
C VAL A 158 7.75 11.49 -16.10
N ILE A 159 8.75 11.58 -15.21
CA ILE A 159 9.35 10.40 -14.55
C ILE A 159 8.43 9.84 -13.47
N LEU A 160 7.77 10.72 -12.71
CA LEU A 160 6.94 10.32 -11.57
C LEU A 160 5.78 9.40 -12.02
N PRO A 161 4.94 9.76 -13.02
CA PRO A 161 3.89 8.85 -13.51
C PRO A 161 4.47 7.55 -14.07
N LYS A 162 5.64 7.58 -14.70
CA LYS A 162 6.30 6.37 -15.22
C LYS A 162 6.66 5.40 -14.08
N PHE A 163 7.28 5.88 -13.01
CA PHE A 163 7.64 5.06 -11.85
C PHE A 163 6.42 4.54 -11.11
N TYR A 164 5.39 5.38 -10.91
CA TYR A 164 4.13 4.95 -10.32
C TYR A 164 3.38 3.94 -11.21
N GLY A 165 3.37 4.13 -12.52
CA GLY A 165 2.74 3.21 -13.47
C GLY A 165 3.37 1.82 -13.43
N ILE A 166 4.71 1.74 -13.44
CA ILE A 166 5.41 0.45 -13.31
C ILE A 166 5.15 -0.19 -11.96
N PHE A 167 5.20 0.58 -10.87
CA PHE A 167 4.87 0.08 -9.55
C PHE A 167 3.45 -0.50 -9.50
N PHE A 168 2.46 0.26 -10.00
CA PHE A 168 1.06 -0.16 -9.97
C PHE A 168 0.78 -1.33 -10.92
N MET A 169 1.53 -1.48 -12.01
CA MET A 169 1.48 -2.68 -12.86
C MET A 169 1.81 -3.93 -12.04
N PHE A 170 2.91 -3.93 -11.28
CA PHE A 170 3.25 -5.03 -10.38
C PHE A 170 2.21 -5.23 -9.27
N TYR A 171 1.75 -4.13 -8.67
CA TYR A 171 0.75 -4.19 -7.61
C TYR A 171 -0.57 -4.80 -8.07
N GLN A 172 -1.11 -4.41 -9.23
CA GLN A 172 -2.37 -4.99 -9.72
C GLN A 172 -2.20 -6.45 -10.16
N PHE A 173 -1.03 -6.83 -10.66
CA PHE A 173 -0.74 -8.23 -10.98
C PHE A 173 -0.75 -9.14 -9.74
N SER A 174 -0.57 -8.57 -8.54
CA SER A 174 -0.64 -9.33 -7.29
C SER A 174 -2.00 -9.98 -7.05
N GLN A 175 -3.10 -9.32 -7.44
CA GLN A 175 -4.46 -9.84 -7.29
C GLN A 175 -4.67 -11.10 -8.14
N VAL A 176 -4.14 -11.11 -9.37
CA VAL A 176 -4.20 -12.26 -10.28
C VAL A 176 -3.53 -13.48 -9.64
N TRP A 177 -2.31 -13.32 -9.13
CA TRP A 177 -1.59 -14.40 -8.46
C TRP A 177 -2.27 -14.83 -7.16
N GLY A 178 -2.82 -13.88 -6.38
CA GLY A 178 -3.52 -14.18 -5.14
C GLY A 178 -4.71 -15.09 -5.39
N ASN A 179 -5.56 -14.70 -6.34
CA ASN A 179 -6.74 -15.46 -6.75
C ASN A 179 -6.38 -16.81 -7.38
N LEU A 180 -5.30 -16.88 -8.17
CA LEU A 180 -4.83 -18.14 -8.76
C LEU A 180 -4.35 -19.14 -7.69
N ILE A 181 -3.65 -18.68 -6.66
CA ILE A 181 -3.25 -19.53 -5.53
C ILE A 181 -4.50 -20.02 -4.78
N SER A 182 -5.47 -19.15 -4.53
CA SER A 182 -6.73 -19.51 -3.89
C SER A 182 -7.50 -20.58 -4.68
N SER A 183 -7.66 -20.39 -6.00
CA SER A 183 -8.43 -21.31 -6.84
C SER A 183 -7.76 -22.67 -7.03
N THR A 184 -6.43 -22.73 -7.06
CA THR A 184 -5.70 -24.00 -7.22
C THR A 184 -5.71 -24.86 -5.95
N VAL A 185 -5.86 -24.24 -4.78
CA VAL A 185 -5.82 -24.97 -3.51
C VAL A 185 -7.21 -25.35 -3.02
N LEU A 186 -8.20 -24.47 -3.20
CA LEU A 186 -9.58 -24.71 -2.78
C LEU A 186 -10.27 -25.70 -3.73
N PRO A 187 -11.06 -26.64 -3.20
CA PRO A 187 -11.80 -27.58 -4.03
C PRO A 187 -12.90 -26.86 -4.83
N GLU A 188 -13.16 -27.33 -6.04
CA GLU A 188 -14.37 -26.95 -6.78
C GLU A 188 -15.59 -27.44 -5.99
N GLY A 189 -16.52 -26.51 -5.75
CA GLY A 189 -17.80 -26.83 -5.11
C GLY A 189 -18.72 -27.59 -6.07
N PRO A 190 -19.71 -28.34 -5.55
CA PRO A 190 -20.73 -28.96 -6.39
C PRO A 190 -21.48 -27.91 -7.22
N GLU A 191 -21.66 -28.17 -8.52
CA GLU A 191 -22.47 -27.33 -9.40
C GLU A 191 -23.90 -27.21 -8.83
N SER A 192 -24.26 -26.01 -8.35
CA SER A 192 -25.60 -25.70 -7.88
C SER A 192 -26.41 -25.07 -9.00
N ASN A 193 -27.45 -25.77 -9.48
CA ASN A 193 -28.38 -25.29 -10.51
C ASN A 193 -29.41 -24.23 -10.00
N SER A 194 -29.16 -23.63 -8.84
CA SER A 194 -30.06 -22.65 -8.22
C SER A 194 -29.76 -21.25 -8.77
N THR A 195 -30.35 -20.91 -9.92
CA THR A 195 -30.11 -19.65 -10.65
C THR A 195 -31.03 -18.48 -10.25
N ASP A 196 -32.01 -18.70 -9.38
CA ASP A 196 -33.14 -17.76 -9.29
C ASP A 196 -32.88 -16.52 -8.40
N PHE A 197 -31.78 -16.50 -7.62
CA PHE A 197 -31.43 -15.38 -6.73
C PHE A 197 -29.94 -15.02 -6.82
N CYS A 198 -29.53 -14.32 -7.88
CA CYS A 198 -28.19 -13.75 -8.03
C CYS A 198 -28.24 -12.34 -8.65
N GLY A 199 -27.10 -11.63 -8.65
CA GLY A 199 -26.98 -10.30 -9.25
C GLY A 199 -27.84 -9.25 -8.56
N SER A 200 -28.60 -8.46 -9.33
CA SER A 200 -29.46 -7.39 -8.79
C SER A 200 -30.59 -7.88 -7.87
N ASN A 201 -30.90 -9.18 -7.92
CA ASN A 201 -31.94 -9.81 -7.11
C ASN A 201 -31.38 -10.44 -5.82
N PHE A 202 -30.09 -10.26 -5.54
CA PHE A 202 -29.48 -10.71 -4.29
C PHE A 202 -29.88 -9.78 -3.14
N CYS A 203 -30.72 -10.29 -2.23
CA CYS A 203 -31.14 -9.58 -1.01
C CYS A 203 -30.30 -10.04 0.19
N PRO A 204 -29.31 -9.25 0.65
CA PRO A 204 -28.55 -9.56 1.85
C PRO A 204 -29.45 -9.47 3.08
N GLY A 205 -29.94 -10.61 3.59
CA GLY A 205 -30.72 -10.69 4.83
C GLY A 205 -31.99 -11.52 4.76
N GLU A 206 -32.44 -11.97 3.59
CA GLU A 206 -33.49 -12.99 3.50
C GLU A 206 -32.85 -14.38 3.60
N THR A 207 -33.26 -15.15 4.60
CA THR A 207 -32.84 -16.54 4.78
C THR A 207 -33.37 -17.37 3.62
N VAL A 208 -32.57 -17.55 2.58
CA VAL A 208 -32.81 -18.61 1.60
C VAL A 208 -32.84 -19.92 2.39
N GLN A 209 -33.98 -20.61 2.35
CA GLN A 209 -34.23 -21.85 3.10
C GLN A 209 -33.29 -22.99 2.70
N ASP A 210 -32.59 -22.84 1.57
CA ASP A 210 -31.52 -23.71 1.12
C ASP A 210 -30.17 -23.07 1.40
N VAL A 211 -29.50 -23.54 2.46
CA VAL A 211 -28.09 -23.23 2.72
C VAL A 211 -27.29 -23.74 1.53
N ASN A 212 -26.82 -22.83 0.68
CA ASN A 212 -26.04 -23.20 -0.50
C ASN A 212 -24.83 -24.05 -0.04
N PRO A 213 -24.71 -25.31 -0.46
CA PRO A 213 -23.62 -26.20 -0.02
C PRO A 213 -22.24 -25.68 -0.42
N ASN A 214 -22.16 -24.76 -1.40
CA ASN A 214 -20.93 -24.05 -1.77
C ASN A 214 -20.44 -23.04 -0.73
N LEU A 215 -21.27 -22.70 0.28
CA LEU A 215 -20.92 -21.81 1.39
C LEU A 215 -20.36 -22.58 2.60
N ALA A 216 -20.26 -23.92 2.53
CA ALA A 216 -19.62 -24.69 3.59
C ALA A 216 -18.13 -24.33 3.66
N PRO A 217 -17.60 -23.99 4.86
CA PRO A 217 -16.22 -23.59 4.98
C PRO A 217 -15.28 -24.72 4.53
N PRO A 218 -14.23 -24.41 3.76
CA PRO A 218 -13.30 -25.42 3.27
C PRO A 218 -12.58 -26.11 4.43
N PRO A 219 -12.10 -27.35 4.24
CA PRO A 219 -11.43 -28.09 5.31
C PRO A 219 -10.20 -27.34 5.84
N ALA A 220 -10.01 -27.37 7.16
CA ALA A 220 -8.94 -26.63 7.85
C ALA A 220 -7.53 -26.92 7.30
N SER A 221 -7.28 -28.12 6.77
CA SER A 221 -6.01 -28.48 6.14
C SER A 221 -5.68 -27.61 4.91
N LYS A 222 -6.68 -27.23 4.12
CA LYS A 222 -6.53 -26.38 2.94
C LYS A 222 -6.32 -24.92 3.34
N ILE A 223 -7.07 -24.43 4.32
CA ILE A 223 -6.90 -23.08 4.88
C ILE A 223 -5.49 -22.91 5.43
N ASN A 224 -5.01 -23.89 6.21
CA ASN A 224 -3.66 -23.89 6.77
C ASN A 224 -2.57 -23.94 5.68
N LEU A 225 -2.81 -24.69 4.58
CA LEU A 225 -1.89 -24.75 3.45
C LEU A 225 -1.78 -23.40 2.72
N ILE A 226 -2.92 -22.75 2.43
CA ILE A 226 -2.95 -21.41 1.83
C ILE A 226 -2.28 -20.39 2.75
N ALA A 227 -2.62 -20.39 4.04
CA ALA A 227 -2.04 -19.49 5.03
C ALA A 227 -0.52 -19.67 5.13
N GLY A 228 -0.01 -20.90 5.07
CA GLY A 228 1.42 -21.20 5.05
C GLY A 228 2.13 -20.67 3.80
N ILE A 229 1.56 -20.87 2.62
CA ILE A 229 2.09 -20.33 1.35
C ILE A 229 2.17 -18.80 1.43
N TYR A 230 1.09 -18.15 1.85
CA TYR A 230 1.01 -16.70 1.95
C TYR A 230 1.95 -16.12 3.00
N LEU A 231 2.12 -16.78 4.15
CA LEU A 231 3.10 -16.38 5.15
C LEU A 231 4.53 -16.45 4.58
N ALA A 232 4.86 -17.49 3.83
CA ALA A 232 6.17 -17.61 3.16
C ALA A 232 6.38 -16.48 2.13
N CYS A 233 5.37 -16.15 1.32
CA CYS A 233 5.41 -15.01 0.40
C CYS A 233 5.69 -13.70 1.13
N MET A 234 4.99 -13.42 2.24
CA MET A 234 5.20 -12.20 3.02
C MET A 234 6.62 -12.14 3.62
N ALA A 235 7.15 -13.26 4.10
CA ALA A 235 8.51 -13.35 4.62
C ALA A 235 9.56 -13.07 3.52
N ILE A 236 9.40 -13.71 2.35
CA ILE A 236 10.26 -13.48 1.19
C ILE A 236 10.20 -12.01 0.74
N ALA A 237 9.01 -11.41 0.65
CA ALA A 237 8.86 -10.02 0.29
C ALA A 237 9.56 -9.07 1.27
N THR A 238 9.49 -9.37 2.57
CA THR A 238 10.18 -8.61 3.61
C THR A 238 11.70 -8.68 3.43
N LEU A 239 12.24 -9.87 3.13
CA LEU A 239 13.66 -10.06 2.85
C LEU A 239 14.09 -9.33 1.57
N ILE A 240 13.26 -9.34 0.52
CA ILE A 240 13.54 -8.61 -0.73
C ILE A 240 13.67 -7.11 -0.46
N VAL A 241 12.79 -6.52 0.35
CA VAL A 241 12.92 -5.09 0.73
C VAL A 241 14.14 -4.86 1.60
N ALA A 242 14.34 -5.70 2.63
CA ALA A 242 15.43 -5.53 3.59
C ALA A 242 16.81 -5.63 2.93
N LEU A 243 17.00 -6.55 1.98
CA LEU A 243 18.28 -6.82 1.34
C LEU A 243 18.43 -6.14 -0.03
N GLY A 244 17.36 -6.08 -0.83
CA GLY A 244 17.41 -5.64 -2.22
C GLY A 244 17.20 -4.14 -2.44
N LEU A 245 16.46 -3.47 -1.55
CA LEU A 245 16.15 -2.04 -1.68
C LEU A 245 17.26 -1.19 -1.06
N ASP A 246 17.74 -0.18 -1.78
CA ASP A 246 18.73 0.75 -1.24
C ASP A 246 18.08 1.83 -0.37
N SER A 247 18.83 2.37 0.61
CA SER A 247 18.31 3.48 1.43
C SER A 247 18.36 4.80 0.66
N LEU A 248 17.30 5.60 0.79
CA LEU A 248 17.23 6.95 0.22
C LEU A 248 18.13 7.97 0.94
N THR A 249 18.86 7.60 1.99
CA THR A 249 19.75 8.51 2.73
C THR A 249 20.70 9.29 1.81
N ARG A 250 21.08 8.68 0.67
CA ARG A 250 21.94 9.31 -0.34
C ARG A 250 21.24 10.42 -1.14
N TYR A 251 19.93 10.30 -1.37
CA TYR A 251 19.13 11.24 -2.18
C TYR A 251 18.38 12.28 -1.34
N ASN A 252 18.36 12.12 -0.02
CA ASN A 252 17.50 12.87 0.89
C ASN A 252 18.26 13.86 1.79
N LYS A 253 19.53 14.17 1.48
CA LYS A 253 20.43 14.94 2.37
C LYS A 253 19.92 16.35 2.72
N ASP A 254 19.13 16.98 1.85
CA ASP A 254 18.63 18.35 2.05
C ASP A 254 17.14 18.45 2.38
N ARG A 255 16.44 17.32 2.53
CA ARG A 255 14.99 17.29 2.65
C ARG A 255 14.56 17.27 4.11
N GLN A 256 14.12 18.41 4.64
CA GLN A 256 13.26 18.40 5.82
C GLN A 256 11.86 17.96 5.39
N GLY A 257 11.42 16.78 5.84
CA GLY A 257 10.05 16.33 5.58
C GLY A 257 9.05 17.37 6.05
N SER A 258 7.99 17.63 5.27
CA SER A 258 6.94 18.63 5.55
C SER A 258 6.30 18.50 6.95
N GLY A 259 6.49 17.34 7.60
CA GLY A 259 6.06 17.02 8.95
C GLY A 259 7.12 16.99 10.04
N SER A 260 8.37 17.35 9.75
CA SER A 260 9.49 17.22 10.67
C SER A 260 9.25 18.03 11.95
N GLY A 261 9.02 17.33 13.08
CA GLY A 261 8.86 17.97 14.40
C GLY A 261 7.43 18.41 14.75
N LEU A 262 6.43 18.14 13.90
CA LEU A 262 5.03 18.37 14.24
C LEU A 262 4.43 17.16 14.98
N SER A 263 3.70 17.42 16.07
CA SER A 263 2.84 16.41 16.72
C SER A 263 1.72 15.99 15.77
N GLY A 264 1.26 14.73 15.85
CA GLY A 264 0.21 14.18 14.97
C GLY A 264 -1.09 15.02 14.94
N LEU A 265 -1.48 15.64 16.06
CA LEU A 265 -2.62 16.57 16.11
C LEU A 265 -2.36 17.86 15.32
N LYS A 266 -1.11 18.36 15.31
CA LYS A 266 -0.73 19.49 14.45
C LYS A 266 -0.73 19.08 12.99
N MET A 267 -0.36 17.84 12.66
CA MET A 267 -0.46 17.33 11.29
C MET A 267 -1.92 17.25 10.84
N LEU A 268 -2.80 16.71 11.67
CA LEU A 268 -4.24 16.71 11.41
C LEU A 268 -4.76 18.14 11.21
N ALA A 269 -4.36 19.09 12.05
CA ALA A 269 -4.74 20.49 11.89
C ALA A 269 -4.20 21.10 10.57
N VAL A 270 -2.98 20.76 10.16
CA VAL A 270 -2.42 21.18 8.87
C VAL A 270 -3.18 20.54 7.70
N THR A 271 -3.53 19.26 7.77
CA THR A 271 -4.36 18.58 6.77
C THR A 271 -5.75 19.21 6.66
N LEU A 272 -6.40 19.49 7.79
CA LEU A 272 -7.69 20.19 7.86
C LEU A 272 -7.59 21.63 7.32
N LYS A 273 -6.46 22.30 7.54
CA LYS A 273 -6.19 23.61 6.95
C LYS A 273 -6.00 23.51 5.43
N HIS A 274 -5.34 22.45 4.95
CA HIS A 274 -5.12 22.20 3.52
C HIS A 274 -6.42 21.87 2.78
N LEU A 275 -7.38 21.23 3.47
CA LEU A 275 -8.75 21.03 2.99
C LEU A 275 -9.51 22.33 2.67
N ARG A 276 -9.04 23.50 3.15
CA ARG A 276 -9.60 24.80 2.75
C ARG A 276 -9.26 25.17 1.30
N ASN A 277 -8.30 24.50 0.67
CA ASN A 277 -7.92 24.73 -0.72
C ASN A 277 -9.00 24.14 -1.66
N PRO A 278 -9.60 24.94 -2.56
CA PRO A 278 -10.68 24.47 -3.45
C PRO A 278 -10.26 23.28 -4.32
N TYR A 279 -9.00 23.21 -4.75
CA TYR A 279 -8.52 22.06 -5.54
C TYR A 279 -8.53 20.75 -4.75
N GLN A 280 -8.29 20.79 -3.43
CA GLN A 280 -8.33 19.58 -2.59
C GLN A 280 -9.76 19.10 -2.39
N ILE A 281 -10.70 20.03 -2.18
CA ILE A 281 -12.13 19.71 -2.06
C ILE A 281 -12.64 19.03 -3.33
N LEU A 282 -12.23 19.50 -4.51
CA LEU A 282 -12.62 18.91 -5.80
C LEU A 282 -12.06 17.50 -6.03
N ILE A 283 -10.97 17.11 -5.35
CA ILE A 283 -10.37 15.77 -5.45
C ILE A 283 -11.08 14.76 -4.51
N LEU A 284 -11.75 15.23 -3.45
CA LEU A 284 -12.41 14.35 -2.49
C LEU A 284 -13.48 13.44 -3.11
N PRO A 285 -14.40 13.93 -3.96
CA PRO A 285 -15.39 13.06 -4.61
C PRO A 285 -14.75 11.97 -5.46
N ILE A 286 -13.68 12.30 -6.19
CA ILE A 286 -12.95 11.35 -7.03
C ILE A 286 -12.29 10.29 -6.14
N THR A 287 -11.68 10.70 -5.03
CA THR A 287 -11.04 9.78 -4.10
C THR A 287 -12.05 8.86 -3.40
N MET A 288 -13.21 9.42 -3.00
CA MET A 288 -14.32 8.64 -2.43
C MET A 288 -14.89 7.65 -3.45
N PHE A 289 -15.03 8.05 -4.71
CA PHE A 289 -15.48 7.17 -5.80
C PHE A 289 -14.50 6.02 -6.02
N ILE A 290 -13.20 6.29 -6.14
CA ILE A 290 -12.17 5.25 -6.28
C ILE A 290 -12.19 4.29 -5.08
N GLY A 291 -12.35 4.81 -3.86
CA GLY A 291 -12.47 3.98 -2.66
C GLY A 291 -13.72 3.09 -2.68
N ALA A 292 -14.86 3.62 -3.09
CA ALA A 292 -16.10 2.88 -3.22
C ALA A 292 -16.02 1.81 -4.32
N GLU A 293 -15.38 2.11 -5.46
CA GLU A 293 -15.12 1.16 -6.54
C GLU A 293 -14.28 -0.03 -6.05
N GLN A 294 -13.17 0.24 -5.36
CA GLN A 294 -12.32 -0.83 -4.81
C GLN A 294 -13.05 -1.66 -3.75
N ALA A 295 -13.89 -1.03 -2.93
CA ALA A 295 -14.71 -1.75 -1.94
C ALA A 295 -15.78 -2.61 -2.61
N PHE A 296 -16.39 -2.12 -3.70
CA PHE A 296 -17.38 -2.86 -4.48
C PHE A 296 -16.74 -4.09 -5.14
N ILE A 297 -15.60 -3.91 -5.84
CA ILE A 297 -14.87 -5.01 -6.51
C ILE A 297 -14.36 -6.06 -5.50
N ALA A 298 -14.03 -5.66 -4.27
CA ALA A 298 -13.54 -6.59 -3.25
C ALA A 298 -14.66 -7.28 -2.46
N ALA A 299 -15.89 -6.79 -2.54
CA ALA A 299 -17.05 -7.34 -1.83
C ALA A 299 -17.93 -8.24 -2.72
N ASP A 300 -17.88 -8.04 -4.04
CA ASP A 300 -18.46 -8.92 -5.08
C ASP A 300 -17.49 -10.08 -5.39
#